data_AF-A0A9Q0D0D7-F1
#
_entry.id   AF-A0A9Q0D0D7-F1
#
_cell.length_a   1.000
_cell.length_b   1.000
_cell.length_c   1.000
_cell.angle_alpha   90.00
_cell.angle_beta   90.00
_cell.angle_gamma   90.00
#
_symmetry.space_group_name_H-M   'P 1'
#
loop_
_entity.id
_entity.type
_entity.pdbx_description
1 polymer ?
#
loop_
_entity_poly.entity_id
_entity_poly.type
_entity_poly.pdbx_seq_one_letter_code
_entity_poly.pdbx_strand_id
1 'polypeptide(L)'
;MARAEESNSNSKITAFFFGATLFLWAASIAFEIAVNGRRQLTVLAVGFLFFQTANSVIRRFISKDPLLVNTSVSLLHSSLTSASVVFILVNQWIIKGPREMFSHEELVTGTWYGAYWALCFSCGYFAYDQLDMLLYRLYSGFIPAILLHHLILLVCFTLALYKDITINYLILSLVCELHSIFLHTRKVRRMAGLRDVNNPLVQLEWVLNWANFFITRLLSHILITYKLIIDAHKFDEGIELPLALFGMAGMNFLNVFLGLDLFKAFKRERKQQKHQD
;
A
#
# COMPACT_ATOMS: atom_id res chain seq x y z
N MET A 1 30.23 4.84 -19.37
CA MET A 1 30.83 3.84 -18.46
C MET A 1 30.59 4.22 -17.01
N ALA A 2 31.10 5.36 -16.52
CA ALA A 2 30.88 5.85 -15.14
C ALA A 2 29.39 5.90 -14.68
N ARG A 3 28.48 6.44 -15.50
CA ARG A 3 27.03 6.50 -15.16
C ARG A 3 26.36 5.13 -15.05
N ALA A 4 26.87 4.12 -15.76
CA ALA A 4 26.36 2.75 -15.68
C ALA A 4 26.90 2.03 -14.44
N GLU A 5 28.15 2.28 -14.07
CA GLU A 5 28.77 1.78 -12.84
C GLU A 5 28.13 2.39 -11.59
N GLU A 6 27.88 3.70 -11.59
CA GLU A 6 27.19 4.41 -10.52
C GLU A 6 25.74 3.90 -10.34
N SER A 7 25.01 3.73 -11.44
CA SER A 7 23.66 3.14 -11.42
C SER A 7 23.65 1.71 -10.85
N ASN A 8 24.63 0.89 -11.23
CA ASN A 8 24.76 -0.48 -10.74
C ASN A 8 25.15 -0.53 -9.24
N SER A 9 26.04 0.36 -8.80
CA SER A 9 26.42 0.51 -7.39
C SER A 9 25.22 0.92 -6.53
N ASN A 10 24.50 1.96 -6.96
CA ASN A 10 23.30 2.44 -6.29
C ASN A 10 22.24 1.34 -6.18
N SER A 11 21.99 0.59 -7.26
CA SER A 11 21.03 -0.52 -7.26
C SER A 11 21.37 -1.62 -6.24
N LYS A 12 22.66 -1.95 -6.06
CA LYS A 12 23.12 -2.94 -5.06
C LYS A 12 22.94 -2.43 -3.64
N ILE A 13 23.29 -1.17 -3.36
CA ILE A 13 23.11 -0.55 -2.04
C ILE A 13 21.63 -0.52 -1.67
N THR A 14 20.77 -0.10 -2.59
CA THR A 14 19.30 -0.13 -2.41
C THR A 14 18.81 -1.54 -2.10
N ALA A 15 19.23 -2.54 -2.89
CA ALA A 15 18.83 -3.94 -2.67
C ALA A 15 19.24 -4.44 -1.27
N PHE A 16 20.47 -4.13 -0.87
CA PHE A 16 21.01 -4.52 0.43
C PHE A 16 20.24 -3.86 1.58
N PHE A 17 20.00 -2.55 1.52
CA PHE A 17 19.29 -1.81 2.55
C PHE A 17 17.87 -2.35 2.76
N PHE A 18 17.07 -2.44 1.70
CA PHE A 18 15.69 -2.90 1.78
C PHE A 18 15.59 -4.41 2.05
N GLY A 19 16.57 -5.20 1.63
CA GLY A 19 16.67 -6.61 1.98
C GLY A 19 16.99 -6.83 3.46
N ALA A 20 17.94 -6.07 3.99
CA ALA A 20 18.34 -6.15 5.40
C ALA A 20 17.20 -5.70 6.33
N THR A 21 16.51 -4.60 6.01
CA THR A 21 15.35 -4.15 6.81
C THR A 21 14.21 -5.15 6.77
N LEU A 22 13.91 -5.76 5.61
CA LEU A 22 12.91 -6.81 5.50
C LEU A 22 13.29 -8.06 6.32
N PHE A 23 14.57 -8.45 6.30
CA PHE A 23 15.06 -9.57 7.11
C PHE A 23 14.94 -9.31 8.61
N LEU A 24 15.38 -8.14 9.08
CA LEU A 24 15.25 -7.74 10.49
C LEU A 24 13.80 -7.68 10.93
N TRP A 25 12.93 -7.15 10.07
CA TRP A 25 11.50 -7.13 10.29
C TRP A 25 10.92 -8.55 10.42
N ALA A 26 11.26 -9.46 9.51
CA ALA A 26 10.80 -10.84 9.56
C ALA A 26 11.30 -11.58 10.81
N ALA A 27 12.56 -11.33 11.22
CA ALA A 27 13.12 -11.87 12.45
C ALA A 27 12.38 -11.36 13.69
N SER A 28 12.00 -10.06 13.72
CA SER A 28 11.19 -9.49 14.80
C SER A 28 9.81 -10.16 14.89
N ILE A 29 9.12 -10.34 13.76
CA ILE A 29 7.82 -11.03 13.73
C ILE A 29 7.95 -12.48 14.21
N ALA A 30 8.98 -13.20 13.74
CA ALA A 30 9.23 -14.57 14.16
C ALA A 30 9.51 -14.67 15.66
N PHE A 31 10.26 -13.73 16.23
CA PHE A 31 10.50 -13.63 17.66
C PHE A 31 9.20 -13.41 18.44
N GLU A 32 8.35 -12.47 18.02
CA GLU A 32 7.06 -12.22 18.68
C GLU A 32 6.13 -13.45 18.66
N ILE A 33 6.13 -14.21 17.56
CA ILE A 33 5.31 -15.42 17.44
C ILE A 33 5.88 -16.56 18.31
N ALA A 34 7.19 -16.83 18.18
CA ALA A 34 7.81 -18.02 18.77
C ALA A 34 8.14 -17.86 20.26
N VAL A 35 8.60 -16.67 20.66
CA VAL A 35 9.07 -16.40 22.03
C VAL A 35 7.99 -15.74 22.87
N ASN A 36 7.34 -14.69 22.34
CA ASN A 36 6.30 -13.96 23.09
C ASN A 36 4.90 -14.57 22.93
N GLY A 37 4.76 -15.65 22.15
CA GLY A 37 3.51 -16.40 22.02
C GLY A 37 2.38 -15.65 21.30
N ARG A 38 2.68 -14.59 20.54
CA ARG A 38 1.68 -13.77 19.81
C ARG A 38 1.14 -14.49 18.56
N ARG A 39 0.38 -15.57 18.76
CA ARG A 39 -0.13 -16.43 17.68
C ARG A 39 -1.00 -15.70 16.65
N GLN A 40 -1.64 -14.60 17.02
CA GLN A 40 -2.45 -13.81 16.08
C GLN A 40 -1.61 -13.27 14.90
N LEU A 41 -0.33 -12.97 15.12
CA LEU A 41 0.58 -12.51 14.07
C LEU A 41 0.86 -13.59 13.00
N THR A 42 0.49 -14.85 13.23
CA THR A 42 0.60 -15.91 12.20
C THR A 42 -0.22 -15.61 10.95
N VAL A 43 -1.28 -14.80 11.06
CA VAL A 43 -2.08 -14.35 9.89
C VAL A 43 -1.24 -13.52 8.92
N LEU A 44 -0.19 -12.84 9.39
CA LEU A 44 0.77 -12.17 8.53
C LEU A 44 1.55 -13.17 7.65
N ALA A 45 2.02 -14.25 8.25
CA ALA A 45 2.71 -15.33 7.53
C ALA A 45 1.76 -16.01 6.52
N VAL A 46 0.49 -16.21 6.91
CA VAL A 46 -0.55 -16.70 6.00
C VAL A 46 -0.76 -15.75 4.82
N GLY A 47 -0.85 -14.44 5.07
CA GLY A 47 -0.95 -13.42 4.01
C GLY A 47 0.23 -13.48 3.05
N PHE A 48 1.45 -13.50 3.58
CA PHE A 48 2.67 -13.65 2.79
C PHE A 48 2.63 -14.91 1.89
N LEU A 49 2.31 -16.07 2.46
CA LEU A 49 2.24 -17.34 1.73
C LEU A 49 1.12 -17.34 0.68
N PHE A 50 -0.02 -16.71 0.97
CA PHE A 50 -1.12 -16.56 0.03
C PHE A 50 -0.67 -15.80 -1.22
N PHE A 51 -0.03 -14.65 -1.07
CA PHE A 51 0.44 -13.85 -2.21
C PHE A 51 1.64 -14.48 -2.93
N GLN A 52 2.52 -15.19 -2.23
CA GLN A 52 3.57 -16.01 -2.84
C GLN A 52 2.99 -17.14 -3.70
N THR A 53 1.90 -17.76 -3.23
CA THR A 53 1.18 -18.79 -3.98
C THR A 53 0.51 -18.18 -5.21
N ALA A 54 -0.15 -17.02 -5.06
CA ALA A 54 -0.74 -16.29 -6.18
C ALA A 54 0.29 -15.92 -7.24
N ASN A 55 1.48 -15.43 -6.87
CA ASN A 55 2.60 -15.19 -7.78
C ASN A 55 2.94 -16.46 -8.56
N SER A 56 3.12 -17.57 -7.85
CA SER A 56 3.50 -18.86 -8.45
C SER A 56 2.46 -19.36 -9.44
N VAL A 57 1.16 -19.20 -9.13
CA VAL A 57 0.04 -19.52 -10.03
C VAL A 57 0.06 -18.62 -11.26
N ILE A 58 0.10 -17.29 -11.10
CA ILE A 58 0.12 -16.34 -12.22
C ILE A 58 1.35 -16.56 -13.11
N ARG A 59 2.52 -16.80 -12.50
CA ARG A 59 3.77 -17.06 -13.20
C ARG A 59 3.73 -18.34 -14.04
N ARG A 60 3.02 -19.36 -13.55
CA ARG A 60 2.87 -20.65 -14.21
C ARG A 60 1.83 -20.62 -15.33
N PHE A 61 0.71 -19.96 -15.12
CA PHE A 61 -0.47 -20.07 -16.00
C PHE A 61 -0.76 -18.83 -16.85
N ILE A 62 -0.26 -17.64 -16.49
CA ILE A 62 -0.59 -16.38 -17.17
C ILE A 62 0.62 -15.79 -17.89
N SER A 63 1.73 -15.52 -17.18
CA SER A 63 2.92 -14.91 -17.81
C SER A 63 4.17 -15.11 -16.97
N LYS A 64 5.34 -15.24 -17.61
CA LYS A 64 6.64 -15.26 -16.93
C LYS A 64 7.24 -13.88 -16.70
N ASP A 65 6.67 -12.82 -17.30
CA ASP A 65 7.14 -11.45 -17.14
C ASP A 65 7.00 -11.01 -15.67
N PRO A 66 8.11 -10.74 -14.95
CA PRO A 66 8.05 -10.38 -13.54
C PRO A 66 7.20 -9.15 -13.26
N LEU A 67 7.21 -8.14 -14.15
CA LEU A 67 6.45 -6.91 -13.95
C LEU A 67 4.94 -7.15 -14.05
N LEU A 68 4.50 -7.96 -15.03
CA LEU A 68 3.10 -8.36 -15.15
C LEU A 68 2.66 -9.17 -13.93
N VAL A 69 3.44 -10.19 -13.54
CA VAL A 69 3.13 -11.05 -12.38
C VAL A 69 2.97 -10.21 -11.12
N ASN A 70 3.96 -9.37 -10.82
CA ASN A 70 3.95 -8.48 -9.66
C ASN A 70 2.69 -7.59 -9.66
N THR A 71 2.44 -6.89 -10.77
CA THR A 71 1.28 -5.98 -10.88
C THR A 71 -0.05 -6.73 -10.75
N SER A 72 -0.16 -7.96 -11.26
CA SER A 72 -1.37 -8.78 -11.11
C SER A 72 -1.58 -9.22 -9.66
N VAL A 73 -0.52 -9.56 -8.92
CA VAL A 73 -0.62 -9.87 -7.49
C VAL A 73 -0.98 -8.62 -6.68
N SER A 74 -0.43 -7.44 -7.03
CA SER A 74 -0.82 -6.16 -6.43
C SER A 74 -2.29 -5.81 -6.70
N LEU A 75 -2.80 -6.12 -7.90
CA LEU A 75 -4.22 -5.96 -8.22
C LEU A 75 -5.10 -6.87 -7.35
N LEU A 76 -4.68 -8.12 -7.14
CA LEU A 76 -5.39 -9.04 -6.24
C LEU A 76 -5.40 -8.51 -4.81
N HIS A 77 -4.26 -8.04 -4.30
CA HIS A 77 -4.17 -7.44 -2.98
C HIS A 77 -5.09 -6.24 -2.82
N SER A 78 -4.92 -5.22 -3.68
CA SER A 78 -5.73 -4.00 -3.60
C SER A 78 -7.23 -4.29 -3.71
N SER A 79 -7.65 -5.30 -4.48
CA SER A 79 -9.04 -5.74 -4.58
C SER A 79 -9.55 -6.35 -3.26
N LEU A 80 -8.81 -7.32 -2.70
CA LEU A 80 -9.19 -8.01 -1.45
C LEU A 80 -9.16 -7.07 -0.25
N THR A 81 -8.13 -6.23 -0.14
CA THR A 81 -7.99 -5.24 0.92
C THR A 81 -9.09 -4.19 0.83
N SER A 82 -9.38 -3.67 -0.37
CA SER A 82 -10.47 -2.70 -0.54
C SER A 82 -11.82 -3.29 -0.17
N ALA A 83 -12.12 -4.52 -0.58
CA ALA A 83 -13.35 -5.21 -0.18
C ALA A 83 -13.45 -5.35 1.35
N SER A 84 -12.35 -5.72 2.00
CA SER A 84 -12.28 -5.86 3.46
C SER A 84 -12.46 -4.52 4.17
N VAL A 85 -11.77 -3.46 3.72
CA VAL A 85 -11.90 -2.11 4.27
C VAL A 85 -13.32 -1.59 4.10
N VAL A 86 -13.91 -1.69 2.91
CA VAL A 86 -15.30 -1.25 2.68
C VAL A 86 -16.26 -2.00 3.59
N PHE A 87 -16.11 -3.32 3.72
CA PHE A 87 -16.92 -4.12 4.64
C PHE A 87 -16.79 -3.64 6.10
N ILE A 88 -15.56 -3.42 6.58
CA ILE A 88 -15.31 -2.91 7.94
C ILE A 88 -15.98 -1.55 8.13
N LEU A 89 -15.75 -0.60 7.22
CA LEU A 89 -16.27 0.76 7.34
C LEU A 89 -17.80 0.80 7.29
N VAL A 90 -18.43 0.05 6.39
CA VAL A 90 -19.89 -0.03 6.28
C VAL A 90 -20.48 -0.65 7.55
N ASN A 91 -19.89 -1.74 8.05
CA ASN A 91 -20.36 -2.39 9.27
C ASN A 91 -20.28 -1.44 10.48
N GLN A 92 -19.16 -0.74 10.64
CA GLN A 92 -18.97 0.20 11.75
C GLN A 92 -19.89 1.43 11.63
N TRP A 93 -20.10 1.91 10.41
CA TRP A 93 -21.06 2.97 10.16
C TRP A 93 -22.48 2.56 10.57
N ILE A 94 -22.89 1.33 10.27
CA ILE A 94 -24.23 0.82 10.63
C ILE A 94 -24.37 0.67 12.14
N ILE A 95 -23.34 0.18 12.83
CA ILE A 95 -23.39 -0.10 14.28
C ILE A 95 -23.30 1.17 15.11
N LYS A 96 -22.33 2.05 14.83
CA LYS A 96 -21.99 3.20 15.68
C LYS A 96 -22.39 4.56 15.07
N GLY A 97 -22.69 4.59 13.78
CA GLY A 97 -22.87 5.84 13.04
C GLY A 97 -21.55 6.62 12.84
N PRO A 98 -21.56 7.65 11.99
CA PRO A 98 -20.34 8.36 11.61
C PRO A 98 -19.69 9.15 12.75
N ARG A 99 -20.47 9.69 13.69
CA ARG A 99 -19.90 10.53 14.76
C ARG A 99 -19.06 9.73 15.75
N GLU A 100 -19.58 8.59 16.20
CA GLU A 100 -18.91 7.76 17.19
C GLU A 100 -17.78 6.93 16.57
N MET A 101 -17.96 6.45 15.33
CA MET A 101 -16.95 5.73 14.57
C MET A 101 -15.62 6.51 14.45
N PHE A 102 -15.68 7.84 14.31
CA PHE A 102 -14.49 8.69 14.21
C PHE A 102 -14.10 9.35 15.55
N SER A 103 -14.57 8.84 16.68
CA SER A 103 -14.13 9.30 17.99
C SER A 103 -12.66 8.92 18.27
N HIS A 104 -12.00 9.65 19.17
CA HIS A 104 -10.58 9.43 19.48
C HIS A 104 -10.34 8.01 20.03
N GLU A 105 -11.14 7.62 21.03
CA GLU A 105 -11.08 6.32 21.68
C GLU A 105 -11.26 5.20 20.65
N GLU A 106 -12.28 5.31 19.80
CA GLU A 106 -12.51 4.31 18.75
C GLU A 106 -11.34 4.20 17.76
N LEU A 107 -10.71 5.30 17.37
CA LEU A 107 -9.64 5.29 16.38
C LEU A 107 -8.26 4.89 16.93
N VAL A 108 -7.99 5.18 18.21
CA VAL A 108 -6.69 4.94 18.86
C VAL A 108 -6.68 3.64 19.64
N THR A 109 -7.64 3.40 20.51
CA THR A 109 -7.66 2.22 21.40
C THR A 109 -8.63 1.15 20.93
N GLY A 110 -9.63 1.52 20.13
CA GLY A 110 -10.56 0.58 19.51
C GLY A 110 -9.94 -0.22 18.37
N THR A 111 -10.48 -1.42 18.18
CA THR A 111 -10.19 -2.28 17.02
C THR A 111 -11.50 -2.74 16.40
N TRP A 112 -11.81 -2.25 15.20
CA TRP A 112 -13.03 -2.63 14.50
C TRP A 112 -13.04 -4.11 14.15
N TYR A 113 -14.24 -4.69 14.06
CA TYR A 113 -14.37 -6.10 13.71
C TYR A 113 -13.72 -6.41 12.36
N GLY A 114 -12.70 -7.29 12.38
CA GLY A 114 -11.92 -7.66 11.21
C GLY A 114 -10.73 -6.76 10.89
N ALA A 115 -10.58 -5.60 11.53
CA ALA A 115 -9.51 -4.64 11.26
C ALA A 115 -8.12 -5.21 11.53
N TYR A 116 -7.92 -5.84 12.70
CA TYR A 116 -6.64 -6.48 13.04
C TYR A 116 -6.21 -7.48 11.97
N TRP A 117 -7.12 -8.37 11.55
CA TRP A 117 -6.84 -9.42 10.58
C TRP A 117 -6.59 -8.86 9.18
N ALA A 118 -7.38 -7.86 8.74
CA ALA A 118 -7.17 -7.18 7.47
C ALA A 118 -5.81 -6.46 7.41
N LEU A 119 -5.40 -5.87 8.55
CA LEU A 119 -4.10 -5.22 8.69
C LEU A 119 -2.96 -6.24 8.68
N CYS A 120 -3.06 -7.35 9.40
CA CYS A 120 -2.09 -8.46 9.35
C CYS A 120 -1.93 -9.02 7.93
N PHE A 121 -3.05 -9.32 7.28
CA PHE A 121 -3.05 -9.88 5.92
C PHE A 121 -2.40 -8.91 4.92
N SER A 122 -2.71 -7.62 5.03
CA SER A 122 -2.08 -6.56 4.23
C SER A 122 -0.59 -6.41 4.52
N CYS A 123 -0.19 -6.50 5.79
CA CYS A 123 1.22 -6.46 6.18
C CYS A 123 2.02 -7.62 5.56
N GLY A 124 1.43 -8.82 5.53
CA GLY A 124 1.99 -9.99 4.85
C GLY A 124 2.17 -9.77 3.34
N TYR A 125 1.22 -9.12 2.68
CA TYR A 125 1.37 -8.70 1.29
C TYR A 125 2.55 -7.74 1.10
N PHE A 126 2.65 -6.66 1.88
CA PHE A 126 3.70 -5.65 1.69
C PHE A 126 5.09 -6.24 1.82
N ALA A 127 5.28 -7.19 2.73
CA ALA A 127 6.52 -7.94 2.90
C ALA A 127 6.83 -8.85 1.71
N TYR A 128 5.83 -9.60 1.22
CA TYR A 128 5.97 -10.43 0.02
C TYR A 128 6.31 -9.57 -1.21
N ASP A 129 5.60 -8.46 -1.41
CA ASP A 129 5.75 -7.61 -2.60
C ASP A 129 7.10 -6.88 -2.58
N GLN A 130 7.57 -6.45 -1.40
CA GLN A 130 8.94 -5.94 -1.24
C GLN A 130 9.98 -7.01 -1.62
N LEU A 131 9.82 -8.25 -1.17
CA LEU A 131 10.72 -9.34 -1.55
C LEU A 131 10.70 -9.59 -3.06
N ASP A 132 9.52 -9.66 -3.68
CA ASP A 132 9.37 -9.88 -5.13
C ASP A 132 10.01 -8.74 -5.94
N MET A 133 9.79 -7.48 -5.53
CA MET A 133 10.44 -6.33 -6.14
C MET A 133 11.97 -6.37 -6.02
N LEU A 134 12.52 -6.84 -4.90
CA LEU A 134 13.96 -6.98 -4.70
C LEU A 134 14.55 -8.10 -5.56
N LEU A 135 13.91 -9.27 -5.59
CA LEU A 135 14.35 -10.43 -6.37
C LEU A 135 14.37 -10.14 -7.86
N TYR A 136 13.33 -9.48 -8.37
CA TYR A 136 13.18 -9.17 -9.81
C TYR A 136 13.61 -7.76 -10.20
N ARG A 137 14.18 -6.98 -9.26
CA ARG A 137 14.63 -5.59 -9.46
C ARG A 137 13.57 -4.68 -10.09
N LEU A 138 12.34 -4.77 -9.59
CA LEU A 138 11.18 -4.02 -10.10
C LEU A 138 11.10 -2.57 -9.54
N TYR A 139 12.26 -1.93 -9.39
CA TYR A 139 12.40 -0.60 -8.81
C TYR A 139 13.44 0.22 -9.58
N SER A 140 13.37 1.55 -9.46
CA SER A 140 14.29 2.46 -10.13
C SER A 140 14.72 3.60 -9.23
N GLY A 141 16.00 3.97 -9.31
CA GLY A 141 16.60 5.04 -8.52
C GLY A 141 17.24 4.55 -7.22
N PHE A 142 17.96 5.45 -6.54
CA PHE A 142 18.67 5.16 -5.29
C PHE A 142 17.71 4.99 -4.10
N ILE A 143 16.66 5.83 -4.04
CA ILE A 143 15.57 5.73 -3.06
C ILE A 143 14.27 5.54 -3.83
N PRO A 144 13.92 4.29 -4.20
CA PRO A 144 12.69 4.03 -4.93
C PRO A 144 11.48 4.35 -4.05
N ALA A 145 10.62 5.25 -4.52
CA ALA A 145 9.41 5.66 -3.81
C ALA A 145 8.52 4.46 -3.41
N ILE A 146 8.45 3.43 -4.26
CA ILE A 146 7.69 2.21 -3.99
C ILE A 146 8.30 1.36 -2.86
N LEU A 147 9.62 1.22 -2.78
CA LEU A 147 10.24 0.48 -1.67
C LEU A 147 10.15 1.27 -0.36
N LEU A 148 10.27 2.61 -0.43
CA LEU A 148 10.09 3.47 0.74
C LEU A 148 8.65 3.42 1.26
N HIS A 149 7.66 3.38 0.36
CA HIS A 149 6.26 3.16 0.70
C HIS A 149 6.06 1.88 1.52
N HIS A 150 6.63 0.76 1.05
CA HIS A 150 6.51 -0.53 1.75
C HIS A 150 7.19 -0.50 3.11
N LEU A 151 8.38 0.10 3.20
CA LEU A 151 9.09 0.24 4.47
C LEU A 151 8.26 1.03 5.50
N ILE A 152 7.68 2.17 5.11
CA ILE A 152 6.83 2.99 5.99
C ILE A 152 5.63 2.17 6.46
N LEU A 153 4.93 1.48 5.54
CA LEU A 153 3.78 0.66 5.88
C LEU A 153 4.15 -0.50 6.81
N LEU A 154 5.22 -1.23 6.53
CA LEU A 154 5.68 -2.34 7.38
C LEU A 154 5.99 -1.86 8.80
N VAL A 155 6.69 -0.73 8.96
CA VAL A 155 7.02 -0.17 10.27
C VAL A 155 5.75 0.28 11.01
N CYS A 156 4.90 1.09 10.38
CA CYS A 156 3.68 1.62 11.01
C CYS A 156 2.69 0.50 11.35
N PHE A 157 2.45 -0.44 10.44
CA PHE A 157 1.48 -1.53 10.64
C PHE A 157 1.96 -2.47 11.73
N THR A 158 3.23 -2.83 11.72
CA THR A 158 3.77 -3.76 12.71
C THR A 158 3.77 -3.17 14.11
N LEU A 159 4.11 -1.88 14.25
CA LEU A 159 4.06 -1.22 15.55
C LEU A 159 2.62 -1.11 16.08
N ALA A 160 1.64 -0.81 15.22
CA ALA A 160 0.24 -0.84 15.59
C ALA A 160 -0.23 -2.25 16.01
N LEU A 161 0.19 -3.29 15.30
CA LEU A 161 -0.13 -4.69 15.62
C LEU A 161 0.56 -5.18 16.91
N TYR A 162 1.76 -4.68 17.22
CA TYR A 162 2.47 -5.00 18.46
C TYR A 162 1.85 -4.31 19.66
N LYS A 163 1.33 -3.10 19.48
CA LYS A 163 0.72 -2.32 20.57
C LYS A 163 -0.80 -2.47 20.68
N ASP A 164 -1.45 -3.05 19.67
CA ASP A 164 -2.91 -3.08 19.53
C ASP A 164 -3.54 -1.67 19.62
N ILE A 165 -2.85 -0.69 19.01
CA ILE A 165 -3.19 0.73 19.07
C ILE A 165 -3.14 1.31 17.65
N THR A 166 -4.03 2.26 17.35
CA THR A 166 -4.17 2.98 16.07
C THR A 166 -4.48 2.11 14.85
N ILE A 167 -4.91 0.86 15.06
CA ILE A 167 -5.27 -0.07 13.98
C ILE A 167 -6.36 0.53 13.08
N ASN A 168 -7.36 1.16 13.68
CA ASN A 168 -8.47 1.76 12.93
C ASN A 168 -8.01 2.95 12.05
N TYR A 169 -7.05 3.76 12.52
CA TYR A 169 -6.41 4.77 11.66
C TYR A 169 -5.71 4.15 10.44
N LEU A 170 -5.07 3.00 10.61
CA LEU A 170 -4.41 2.30 9.50
C LEU A 170 -5.42 1.65 8.54
N ILE A 171 -6.57 1.17 9.03
CA ILE A 171 -7.66 0.74 8.16
C ILE A 171 -8.19 1.93 7.33
N LEU A 172 -8.33 3.11 7.94
CA LEU A 172 -8.72 4.32 7.21
C LEU A 172 -7.68 4.72 6.15
N SER A 173 -6.39 4.56 6.42
CA SER A 173 -5.35 4.85 5.43
C SER A 173 -5.37 3.84 4.27
N LEU A 174 -5.75 2.58 4.51
CA LEU A 174 -5.93 1.56 3.48
C LEU A 174 -7.12 1.80 2.54
N VAL A 175 -7.98 2.80 2.79
CA VAL A 175 -8.96 3.28 1.80
C VAL A 175 -8.28 3.66 0.48
N CYS A 176 -7.00 4.07 0.52
CA CYS A 176 -6.22 4.38 -0.68
C CYS A 176 -6.01 3.20 -1.64
N GLU A 177 -6.22 1.96 -1.18
CA GLU A 177 -6.14 0.75 -2.01
C GLU A 177 -7.26 0.70 -3.07
N LEU A 178 -8.39 1.39 -2.83
CA LEU A 178 -9.43 1.54 -3.86
C LEU A 178 -8.86 2.19 -5.12
N HIS A 179 -8.01 3.21 -4.97
CA HIS A 179 -7.33 3.84 -6.11
C HIS A 179 -6.28 2.89 -6.72
N SER A 180 -5.58 2.10 -5.89
CA SER A 180 -4.62 1.11 -6.38
C SER A 180 -5.26 0.10 -7.34
N ILE A 181 -6.52 -0.29 -7.17
CA ILE A 181 -7.25 -1.16 -8.12
C ILE A 181 -7.23 -0.55 -9.53
N PHE A 182 -7.59 0.73 -9.67
CA PHE A 182 -7.62 1.40 -10.97
C PHE A 182 -6.22 1.57 -11.55
N LEU A 183 -5.23 1.90 -10.72
CA LEU A 183 -3.83 1.98 -11.15
C LEU A 183 -3.30 0.65 -11.69
N HIS A 184 -3.50 -0.43 -10.96
CA HIS A 184 -3.01 -1.75 -11.36
C HIS A 184 -3.79 -2.30 -12.55
N THR A 185 -5.10 -2.12 -12.60
CA THR A 185 -5.94 -2.49 -13.77
C THR A 185 -5.44 -1.79 -15.02
N ARG A 186 -5.22 -0.46 -14.95
CA ARG A 186 -4.64 0.32 -16.05
C ARG A 186 -3.28 -0.22 -16.46
N LYS A 187 -2.40 -0.50 -15.49
CA LYS A 187 -1.04 -1.00 -15.76
C LYS A 187 -1.09 -2.37 -16.44
N VAL A 188 -1.90 -3.31 -15.96
CA VAL A 188 -2.11 -4.64 -16.57
C VAL A 188 -2.64 -4.51 -17.99
N ARG A 189 -3.69 -3.71 -18.21
CA ARG A 189 -4.26 -3.46 -19.54
C ARG A 189 -3.20 -2.96 -20.53
N ARG A 190 -2.36 -2.00 -20.10
CA ARG A 190 -1.29 -1.45 -20.95
C ARG A 190 -0.16 -2.44 -21.25
N MET A 191 0.09 -3.39 -20.34
CA MET A 191 1.05 -4.49 -20.54
C MET A 191 0.48 -5.56 -21.48
N ALA A 192 -0.84 -5.77 -21.48
CA ALA A 192 -1.54 -6.63 -22.44
C ALA A 192 -1.65 -6.04 -23.85
N GLY A 193 -1.03 -4.88 -24.12
CA GLY A 193 -1.06 -4.23 -25.44
C GLY A 193 -2.35 -3.46 -25.75
N LEU A 194 -3.34 -3.48 -24.86
CA LEU A 194 -4.62 -2.79 -25.04
C LEU A 194 -4.47 -1.29 -24.76
N ARG A 195 -3.98 -0.53 -25.74
CA ARG A 195 -3.63 0.90 -25.61
C ARG A 195 -4.52 1.85 -26.40
N ASP A 196 -5.63 1.36 -26.94
CA ASP A 196 -6.54 2.16 -27.76
C ASP A 196 -7.12 3.33 -26.95
N VAL A 197 -6.66 4.54 -27.26
CA VAL A 197 -7.01 5.77 -26.54
C VAL A 197 -8.41 6.27 -26.95
N ASN A 198 -8.90 5.82 -28.10
CA ASN A 198 -10.23 6.18 -28.60
C ASN A 198 -11.34 5.32 -28.01
N ASN A 199 -10.98 4.27 -27.26
CA ASN A 199 -11.94 3.43 -26.56
C ASN A 199 -12.56 4.19 -25.36
N PRO A 200 -13.91 4.31 -25.27
CA PRO A 200 -14.58 4.97 -24.14
C PRO A 200 -14.23 4.35 -22.77
N LEU A 201 -13.85 3.07 -22.74
CA LEU A 201 -13.38 2.40 -21.53
C LEU A 201 -12.09 3.04 -20.98
N VAL A 202 -11.19 3.49 -21.84
CA VAL A 202 -9.94 4.15 -21.40
C VAL A 202 -10.21 5.55 -20.86
N GLN A 203 -11.19 6.26 -21.43
CA GLN A 203 -11.62 7.56 -20.90
C GLN A 203 -12.28 7.40 -19.53
N LEU A 204 -13.19 6.43 -19.38
CA LEU A 204 -13.83 6.11 -18.11
C LEU A 204 -12.79 5.70 -17.06
N GLU A 205 -11.83 4.85 -17.43
CA GLU A 205 -10.73 4.45 -16.54
C GLU A 205 -9.97 5.67 -16.02
N TRP A 206 -9.63 6.64 -16.88
CA TRP A 206 -8.97 7.87 -16.46
C TRP A 206 -9.81 8.73 -15.52
N VAL A 207 -11.10 8.87 -15.78
CA VAL A 207 -12.03 9.61 -14.91
C VAL A 207 -12.10 8.96 -13.54
N LEU A 208 -12.28 7.63 -13.49
CA LEU A 208 -12.34 6.87 -12.23
C LEU A 208 -11.00 6.95 -11.49
N ASN A 209 -9.88 6.85 -12.18
CA ASN A 209 -8.56 6.91 -11.58
C ASN A 209 -8.30 8.29 -10.94
N TRP A 210 -8.62 9.39 -11.64
CA TRP A 210 -8.49 10.74 -11.09
C TRP A 210 -9.45 10.99 -9.92
N ALA A 211 -10.73 10.70 -10.10
CA ALA A 211 -11.74 10.88 -9.04
C ALA A 211 -11.31 10.13 -7.78
N ASN A 212 -10.88 8.87 -7.95
CA ASN A 212 -10.50 8.05 -6.82
C ASN A 212 -9.18 8.51 -6.18
N PHE A 213 -8.21 8.99 -6.95
CA PHE A 213 -6.99 9.61 -6.40
C PHE A 213 -7.31 10.77 -5.45
N PHE A 214 -8.18 11.70 -5.88
CA PHE A 214 -8.53 12.84 -5.04
C PHE A 214 -9.32 12.45 -3.79
N ILE A 215 -10.23 11.47 -3.90
CA ILE A 215 -11.09 11.06 -2.79
C ILE A 215 -10.36 10.15 -1.80
N THR A 216 -9.79 9.04 -2.27
CA THR A 216 -9.29 7.97 -1.39
C THR A 216 -7.81 8.10 -1.02
N ARG A 217 -7.07 9.00 -1.67
CA ARG A 217 -5.70 9.34 -1.26
C ARG A 217 -5.61 10.75 -0.69
N LEU A 218 -6.00 11.77 -1.44
CA LEU A 218 -5.79 13.15 -0.96
C LEU A 218 -6.75 13.52 0.16
N LEU A 219 -8.06 13.47 -0.09
CA LEU A 219 -9.06 13.88 0.91
C LEU A 219 -8.98 13.02 2.17
N SER A 220 -8.98 11.69 2.04
CA SER A 220 -8.89 10.77 3.18
C SER A 220 -7.63 11.00 4.02
N HIS A 221 -6.44 11.11 3.41
CA HIS A 221 -5.21 11.32 4.16
C HIS A 221 -5.17 12.70 4.81
N ILE A 222 -5.72 13.74 4.16
CA ILE A 222 -5.86 15.07 4.78
C ILE A 222 -6.76 14.99 6.01
N LEU A 223 -7.90 14.30 5.92
CA LEU A 223 -8.82 14.12 7.05
C LEU A 223 -8.19 13.34 8.19
N ILE A 224 -7.45 12.27 7.90
CA ILE A 224 -6.71 11.50 8.92
C ILE A 224 -5.66 12.38 9.60
N THR A 225 -4.83 13.10 8.82
CA THR A 225 -3.82 14.00 9.37
C THR A 225 -4.46 15.10 10.23
N TYR A 226 -5.53 15.72 9.74
CA TYR A 226 -6.27 16.73 10.48
C TYR A 226 -6.80 16.18 11.81
N LYS A 227 -7.36 14.97 11.80
CA LYS A 227 -7.85 14.32 13.00
C LYS A 227 -6.74 14.03 14.01
N LEU A 228 -5.60 13.51 13.55
CA LEU A 228 -4.42 13.26 14.39
C LEU A 228 -3.90 14.55 15.04
N ILE A 229 -3.88 15.66 14.31
CA ILE A 229 -3.44 16.96 14.84
C ILE A 229 -4.41 17.48 15.91
N ILE A 230 -5.71 17.43 15.65
CA ILE A 230 -6.71 17.91 16.62
C ILE A 230 -6.69 17.07 17.89
N ASP A 231 -6.60 15.75 17.73
CA ASP A 231 -6.59 14.83 18.85
C ASP A 231 -5.20 14.65 19.48
N ALA A 232 -4.17 15.36 19.00
CA ALA A 232 -2.79 15.19 19.48
C ALA A 232 -2.68 15.26 21.01
N HIS A 233 -3.45 16.16 21.64
CA HIS A 233 -3.48 16.34 23.10
C HIS A 233 -4.15 15.18 23.87
N LYS A 234 -4.83 14.26 23.18
CA LYS A 234 -5.49 13.09 23.77
C LYS A 234 -4.64 11.83 23.70
N PHE A 235 -3.55 11.85 22.94
CA PHE A 235 -2.60 10.75 22.92
C PHE A 235 -1.82 10.71 24.23
N ASP A 236 -1.63 9.51 24.76
CA ASP A 236 -0.74 9.29 25.90
C ASP A 236 0.71 9.66 25.55
N GLU A 237 1.53 9.91 26.58
CA GLU A 237 2.95 10.14 26.40
C GLU A 237 3.62 8.89 25.82
N GLY A 238 4.10 8.99 24.58
CA GLY A 238 4.66 7.83 23.89
C GLY A 238 5.10 8.10 22.45
N ILE A 239 5.36 7.01 21.73
CA ILE A 239 5.86 7.02 20.35
C ILE A 239 4.73 6.96 19.30
N GLU A 240 3.49 6.72 19.73
CA GLU A 240 2.31 6.49 18.90
C GLU A 240 2.01 7.70 18.01
N LEU A 241 1.86 8.88 18.63
CA LEU A 241 1.57 10.11 17.90
C LEU A 241 2.72 10.54 16.98
N PRO A 242 4.00 10.61 17.44
CA PRO A 242 5.12 10.92 16.55
C PRO A 242 5.21 9.97 15.36
N LEU A 243 5.02 8.66 15.58
CA LEU A 243 5.05 7.66 14.52
C LEU A 243 3.88 7.81 13.55
N ALA A 244 2.66 8.03 14.05
CA ALA A 244 1.48 8.23 13.21
C ALA A 244 1.64 9.48 12.33
N LEU A 245 2.12 10.59 12.89
CA LEU A 245 2.41 11.81 12.14
C LEU A 245 3.52 11.61 11.11
N PHE A 246 4.60 10.89 11.47
CA PHE A 246 5.67 10.54 10.54
C PHE A 246 5.17 9.68 9.38
N GLY A 247 4.41 8.62 9.68
CA GLY A 247 3.79 7.75 8.68
C GLY A 247 2.89 8.53 7.73
N MET A 248 2.02 9.39 8.27
CA MET A 248 1.14 10.24 7.47
C MET A 248 1.91 11.26 6.63
N ALA A 249 2.97 11.88 7.16
CA ALA A 249 3.81 12.81 6.41
C ALA A 249 4.50 12.10 5.23
N GLY A 250 5.12 10.95 5.49
CA GLY A 250 5.77 10.13 4.45
C GLY A 250 4.79 9.66 3.38
N MET A 251 3.61 9.17 3.78
CA MET A 251 2.56 8.73 2.85
C MET A 251 1.99 9.87 2.00
N ASN A 252 1.76 11.05 2.59
CA ASN A 252 1.31 12.22 1.83
C ASN A 252 2.35 12.69 0.82
N PHE A 253 3.63 12.70 1.20
CA PHE A 253 4.72 13.03 0.29
C PHE A 253 4.81 12.05 -0.90
N LEU A 254 4.67 10.75 -0.65
CA LEU A 254 4.61 9.73 -1.70
C LEU A 254 3.38 9.88 -2.61
N ASN A 255 2.23 10.25 -2.05
CA ASN A 255 1.01 10.53 -2.82
C ASN A 255 1.19 11.73 -3.78
N VAL A 256 1.97 12.76 -3.39
CA VAL A 256 2.30 13.87 -4.29
C VAL A 256 3.10 13.39 -5.49
N PHE A 257 4.14 12.58 -5.29
CA PHE A 257 4.90 12.01 -6.40
C PHE A 257 4.05 11.14 -7.32
N LEU A 258 3.22 10.28 -6.75
CA LEU A 258 2.28 9.46 -7.51
C LEU A 258 1.34 10.32 -8.35
N GLY A 259 0.82 11.42 -7.80
CA GLY A 259 -0.03 12.37 -8.51
C GLY A 259 0.69 13.05 -9.68
N LEU A 260 1.96 13.44 -9.50
CA LEU A 260 2.79 14.00 -10.58
C LEU A 260 3.02 12.98 -11.69
N ASP A 261 3.29 11.72 -11.34
CA ASP A 261 3.51 10.66 -12.32
C ASP A 261 2.23 10.27 -13.04
N LEU A 262 1.09 10.29 -12.35
CA LEU A 262 -0.23 10.11 -12.93
C LEU A 262 -0.54 11.22 -13.95
N PHE A 263 -0.26 12.47 -13.60
CA PHE A 263 -0.42 13.62 -14.49
C PHE A 263 0.46 13.54 -15.72
N LYS A 264 1.76 13.19 -15.56
CA LYS A 264 2.68 12.96 -16.68
C LYS A 264 2.17 11.85 -17.59
N ALA A 265 1.67 10.76 -17.02
CA ALA A 265 1.14 9.63 -17.78
C ALA A 265 -0.12 10.02 -18.57
N PHE A 266 -1.03 10.77 -17.96
CA PHE A 266 -2.23 11.30 -18.63
C PHE A 266 -1.87 12.21 -19.80
N LYS A 267 -0.96 13.17 -19.57
CA LYS A 267 -0.48 14.09 -20.63
C LYS A 267 0.17 13.34 -21.78
N ARG A 268 0.93 12.28 -21.49
CA ARG A 268 1.57 11.44 -22.52
C ARG A 268 0.55 10.71 -23.38
N GLU A 269 -0.48 10.12 -22.78
CA GLU A 269 -1.52 9.39 -23.52
C GLU A 269 -2.38 10.34 -24.36
N ARG A 270 -2.76 11.50 -23.83
CA ARG A 270 -3.48 12.51 -24.64
C ARG A 270 -2.67 13.07 -25.81
N LYS A 271 -1.35 13.18 -25.66
CA LYS A 271 -0.48 13.56 -26.79
C LYS A 271 -0.43 12.49 -27.88
N GLN A 272 -0.45 11.21 -27.52
CA GLN A 272 -0.49 10.11 -28.48
C GLN A 272 -1.79 10.10 -29.27
N GLN A 273 -2.92 10.41 -28.62
CA GLN A 273 -4.23 10.56 -29.28
C GLN A 273 -4.20 11.65 -30.36
N LYS A 274 -3.69 12.84 -30.05
CA LYS A 274 -3.58 13.97 -31.00
C LYS A 274 -2.67 13.74 -32.20
N HIS A 275 -1.84 12.70 -32.19
CA HIS A 275 -0.97 12.33 -33.31
C HIS A 275 -1.55 11.19 -34.16
N GLN A 276 -2.64 10.55 -33.71
CA GLN A 276 -3.36 9.50 -34.43
C GLN A 276 -4.61 10.03 -35.14
N ASP A 277 -5.11 11.21 -34.72
CA ASP A 277 -6.12 12.01 -35.41
C ASP A 277 -5.47 12.95 -36.45
#